data_AF-A0A661SE59-F1
#
_entry.id   AF-A0A661SE59-F1
#
_cell.length_a   1.000
_cell.length_b   1.000
_cell.length_c   1.000
_cell.angle_alpha   90.00
_cell.angle_beta   90.00
_cell.angle_gamma   90.00
#
_symmetry.space_group_name_H-M   'P 1'
#
loop_
_entity.id
_entity.type
_entity.pdbx_description
1 polymer ?
#
loop_
_entity_poly.entity_id
_entity_poly.type
_entity_poly.pdbx_seq_one_letter_code
_entity_poly.pdbx_strand_id
1 'polypeptide(L)'
;MKQIVLAMVFVMLAGVMAQAQGASVPPLVNYQGMLTDASGKPLTGSKKIEFSLYDAATNGNKVWGPQIFSSVPLVNGMFNVILGTTDTEGRSITEAFGGKDRYIGIKVDDGAELAPRQQILSAPFAIAAGTVQGRNLYVDPESGNVGIGTTNPGEKLEVVGKIKASNLGKVLQVVHSQSNEFVSSDQAIPWDDTIPQQTEGIEVLTVTITPENASSKLLVEACIHTVEEADTSDHVMVAIFKDSDFDAIATAVEEQYGPYNSWGSNCHCKPPPYTYSGNFRSHSVQTPGRA
;
A
#
# COMPACT_ATOMS: atom_id res chain seq x y z
N MET A 1 -2.97 -43.74 -32.82
CA MET A 1 -2.82 -43.43 -31.38
C MET A 1 -3.62 -42.17 -31.10
N LYS A 2 -4.73 -42.26 -30.37
CA LYS A 2 -5.60 -41.12 -30.05
C LYS A 2 -5.06 -40.45 -28.77
N GLN A 3 -4.49 -39.25 -28.89
CA GLN A 3 -4.09 -38.46 -27.72
C GLN A 3 -5.31 -37.74 -27.16
N ILE A 4 -5.64 -38.02 -25.91
CA ILE A 4 -6.64 -37.30 -25.12
C ILE A 4 -5.88 -36.21 -24.36
N VAL A 5 -6.09 -34.95 -24.75
CA VAL A 5 -5.55 -33.80 -24.03
C VAL A 5 -6.58 -33.42 -22.94
N LEU A 6 -6.22 -33.65 -21.69
CA LEU A 6 -7.01 -33.23 -20.53
C LEU A 6 -6.61 -31.79 -20.17
N ALA A 7 -7.43 -30.82 -20.56
CA ALA A 7 -7.26 -29.42 -20.15
C ALA A 7 -7.93 -29.21 -18.78
N MET A 8 -7.15 -29.22 -17.70
CA MET A 8 -7.61 -28.75 -16.38
C MET A 8 -7.72 -27.22 -16.43
N VAL A 9 -8.95 -26.71 -16.43
CA VAL A 9 -9.23 -25.28 -16.20
C VAL A 9 -9.21 -25.05 -14.69
N PHE A 10 -8.11 -24.51 -14.19
CA PHE A 10 -8.00 -24.02 -12.82
C PHE A 10 -8.74 -22.67 -12.75
N VAL A 11 -10.01 -22.67 -12.31
CA VAL A 11 -10.74 -21.44 -12.03
C VAL A 11 -10.18 -20.86 -10.73
N MET A 12 -9.23 -19.93 -10.84
CA MET A 12 -8.85 -19.05 -9.74
C MET A 12 -10.07 -18.23 -9.37
N LEU A 13 -10.63 -18.53 -8.19
CA LEU A 13 -11.64 -17.70 -7.55
C LEU A 13 -10.94 -16.43 -7.06
N ALA A 14 -10.85 -15.41 -7.92
CA ALA A 14 -10.41 -14.08 -7.53
C ALA A 14 -11.42 -13.53 -6.51
N GLY A 15 -11.03 -13.55 -5.22
CA GLY A 15 -11.77 -12.88 -4.17
C GLY A 15 -11.90 -11.41 -4.53
N VAL A 16 -13.08 -10.99 -4.96
CA VAL A 16 -13.41 -9.59 -5.17
C VAL A 16 -13.50 -8.99 -3.77
N MET A 17 -12.39 -8.43 -3.29
CA MET A 17 -12.44 -7.51 -2.15
C MET A 17 -13.27 -6.32 -2.61
N ALA A 18 -14.53 -6.29 -2.19
CA ALA A 18 -15.40 -5.14 -2.35
C ALA A 18 -14.74 -3.99 -1.58
N GLN A 19 -13.98 -3.17 -2.32
CA GLN A 19 -13.52 -1.89 -1.80
C GLN A 19 -14.81 -1.09 -1.54
N ALA A 20 -15.07 -0.80 -0.27
CA ALA A 20 -16.13 0.10 0.12
C ALA A 20 -15.81 1.47 -0.48
N GLN A 21 -16.35 1.74 -1.67
CA GLN A 21 -16.36 3.09 -2.21
C GLN A 21 -17.32 3.88 -1.30
N GLY A 22 -16.75 4.69 -0.41
CA GLY A 22 -17.54 5.67 0.32
C GLY A 22 -18.38 6.46 -0.68
N ALA A 23 -19.66 6.66 -0.40
CA ALA A 23 -20.57 7.36 -1.28
C ALA A 23 -19.97 8.73 -1.64
N SER A 24 -19.44 8.87 -2.85
CA SER A 24 -18.83 10.11 -3.30
C SER A 24 -19.91 11.15 -3.45
N VAL A 25 -19.62 12.38 -3.01
CA VAL A 25 -20.52 13.51 -3.25
C VAL A 25 -20.65 13.64 -4.77
N PRO A 26 -21.87 13.58 -5.34
CA PRO A 26 -22.04 13.72 -6.78
C PRO A 26 -21.45 15.06 -7.25
N PRO A 27 -20.53 15.07 -8.22
CA PRO A 27 -19.92 16.31 -8.70
C PRO A 27 -20.89 17.02 -9.66
N LEU A 28 -22.02 17.46 -9.11
CA LEU A 28 -23.08 18.17 -9.80
C LEU A 28 -23.11 19.61 -9.27
N VAL A 29 -23.30 20.58 -10.17
CA VAL A 29 -23.32 22.00 -9.80
C VAL A 29 -24.68 22.59 -10.17
N ASN A 30 -25.42 23.09 -9.19
CA ASN A 30 -26.64 23.85 -9.49
C ASN A 30 -26.27 25.22 -10.06
N TYR A 31 -26.96 25.63 -11.12
CA TYR A 31 -26.79 26.96 -11.68
C TYR A 31 -28.15 27.57 -12.02
N GLN A 32 -28.37 28.78 -11.54
CA GLN A 32 -29.60 29.53 -11.77
C GLN A 32 -29.25 30.94 -12.25
N GLY A 33 -30.09 31.49 -13.11
CA GLY A 33 -29.89 32.82 -13.65
C GLY A 33 -31.18 33.38 -14.23
N MET A 34 -31.14 34.66 -14.60
CA MET A 34 -32.22 35.35 -15.28
C MET A 34 -31.72 35.83 -16.64
N LEU A 35 -32.46 35.48 -17.70
CA LEU A 35 -32.22 35.97 -19.04
C LEU A 35 -33.18 37.11 -19.37
N THR A 36 -32.61 38.22 -19.81
CA THR A 36 -33.35 39.39 -20.31
C THR A 36 -32.93 39.70 -21.72
N ASP A 37 -33.78 40.42 -22.46
CA ASP A 37 -33.35 41.09 -23.68
C ASP A 37 -32.49 42.33 -23.37
N ALA A 38 -32.02 43.01 -24.42
CA ALA A 38 -31.21 44.22 -24.30
C ALA A 38 -31.96 45.40 -23.63
N SER A 39 -33.29 45.34 -23.55
CA SER A 39 -34.13 46.34 -22.88
C SER A 39 -34.43 45.96 -21.42
N GLY A 40 -33.87 44.85 -20.92
CA GLY A 40 -34.11 44.32 -19.58
C GLY A 40 -35.42 43.55 -19.43
N LYS A 41 -36.17 43.29 -20.51
CA LYS A 41 -37.40 42.50 -20.43
C LYS A 41 -37.06 41.02 -20.27
N PRO A 42 -37.68 40.30 -19.31
CA PRO A 42 -37.43 38.87 -19.14
C PRO A 42 -37.77 38.08 -20.39
N LEU A 43 -36.88 37.17 -20.80
CA LEU A 43 -37.17 36.24 -21.88
C LEU A 43 -38.19 35.19 -21.45
N THR A 44 -38.99 34.70 -22.40
CA THR A 44 -40.04 33.69 -22.17
C THR A 44 -39.89 32.50 -23.10
N GLY A 45 -40.51 31.37 -22.75
CA GLY A 45 -40.46 30.14 -23.54
C GLY A 45 -39.27 29.25 -23.17
N SER A 46 -38.96 28.27 -24.00
CA SER A 46 -37.77 27.43 -23.82
C SER A 46 -36.62 27.94 -24.69
N LYS A 47 -35.41 27.90 -24.14
CA LYS A 47 -34.17 28.31 -24.82
C LYS A 47 -33.14 27.20 -24.82
N LYS A 48 -32.31 27.15 -25.86
CA LYS A 48 -31.08 26.35 -25.82
C LYS A 48 -30.06 27.14 -24.99
N ILE A 49 -29.44 26.50 -24.00
CA ILE A 49 -28.42 27.14 -23.17
C ILE A 49 -27.17 26.26 -23.14
N GLU A 50 -26.02 26.85 -23.44
CA GLU A 50 -24.72 26.19 -23.43
C GLU A 50 -23.84 26.81 -22.34
N PHE A 51 -23.21 25.97 -21.52
CA PHE A 51 -22.33 26.39 -20.43
C PHE A 51 -20.90 25.94 -20.67
N SER A 52 -19.94 26.83 -20.48
CA SER A 52 -18.51 26.51 -20.51
C SER A 52 -17.79 27.15 -19.32
N LEU A 53 -16.74 26.51 -18.82
CA LEU A 53 -15.85 27.05 -17.79
C LEU A 53 -14.53 27.51 -18.40
N TYR A 54 -14.04 28.63 -17.90
CA TYR A 54 -12.80 29.26 -18.34
C TYR A 54 -11.92 29.65 -17.15
N ASP A 55 -10.63 29.83 -17.42
CA ASP A 55 -9.62 30.28 -16.45
C ASP A 55 -9.52 31.82 -16.29
N ALA A 56 -10.17 32.59 -17.18
CA ALA A 56 -10.21 34.05 -17.10
C ALA A 56 -11.55 34.65 -17.57
N ALA A 57 -11.86 35.86 -17.07
CA ALA A 57 -13.09 36.61 -17.37
C ALA A 57 -13.26 36.96 -18.85
N THR A 58 -12.15 37.22 -19.54
CA THR A 58 -12.07 37.54 -20.98
C THR A 58 -10.81 36.89 -21.56
N ASN A 59 -10.88 36.37 -22.79
CA ASN A 59 -9.76 35.72 -23.49
C ASN A 59 -9.11 34.53 -22.74
N GLY A 60 -9.80 33.95 -21.75
CA GLY A 60 -9.32 32.76 -21.03
C GLY A 60 -9.49 31.47 -21.83
N ASN A 61 -8.69 30.46 -21.50
CA ASN A 61 -8.78 29.12 -22.05
C ASN A 61 -10.04 28.43 -21.54
N LYS A 62 -10.70 27.66 -22.42
CA LYS A 62 -11.82 26.80 -22.04
C LYS A 62 -11.29 25.56 -21.33
N VAL A 63 -11.58 25.42 -20.04
CA VAL A 63 -11.16 24.27 -19.23
C VAL A 63 -12.20 23.16 -19.22
N TRP A 64 -13.48 23.48 -19.46
CA TRP A 64 -14.58 22.52 -19.51
C TRP A 64 -15.76 23.11 -20.31
N GLY A 65 -16.57 22.26 -20.94
CA GLY A 65 -17.73 22.64 -21.74
C GLY A 65 -17.48 22.59 -23.26
N PRO A 66 -18.49 22.85 -24.10
CA PRO A 66 -19.83 23.20 -23.70
C PRO A 66 -20.57 22.00 -23.12
N GLN A 67 -21.36 22.20 -22.07
CA GLN A 67 -22.50 21.34 -21.78
C GLN A 67 -23.74 21.99 -22.38
N ILE A 68 -24.46 21.26 -23.23
CA ILE A 68 -25.57 21.77 -24.03
C ILE A 68 -26.89 21.31 -23.42
N PHE A 69 -27.76 22.26 -23.08
CA PHE A 69 -29.15 22.01 -22.73
C PHE A 69 -30.04 22.47 -23.87
N SER A 70 -30.56 21.52 -24.65
CA SER A 70 -31.31 21.81 -25.89
C SER A 70 -32.64 22.53 -25.67
N SER A 71 -33.24 22.41 -24.48
CA SER A 71 -34.51 23.05 -24.14
C SER A 71 -34.60 23.28 -22.64
N VAL A 72 -34.39 24.53 -22.21
CA VAL A 72 -34.53 24.97 -20.82
C VAL A 72 -35.73 25.91 -20.73
N PRO A 73 -36.79 25.57 -19.99
CA PRO A 73 -37.94 26.45 -19.82
C PRO A 73 -37.58 27.66 -18.96
N LEU A 74 -38.04 28.84 -19.38
CA LEU A 74 -37.91 30.09 -18.64
C LEU A 74 -39.22 30.49 -18.00
N VAL A 75 -39.19 30.77 -16.71
CA VAL A 75 -40.32 31.30 -15.95
C VAL A 75 -39.96 32.71 -15.50
N ASN A 76 -40.61 33.72 -16.09
CA ASN A 76 -40.27 35.14 -15.90
C ASN A 76 -38.77 35.43 -16.13
N GLY A 77 -38.18 34.85 -17.18
CA GLY A 77 -36.76 34.96 -17.50
C GLY A 77 -35.83 34.10 -16.62
N MET A 78 -36.32 33.50 -15.52
CA MET A 78 -35.48 32.65 -14.69
C MET A 78 -35.36 31.24 -15.25
N PHE A 79 -34.17 30.67 -15.13
CA PHE A 79 -33.90 29.25 -15.39
C PHE A 79 -33.12 28.62 -14.23
N ASN A 80 -33.22 27.30 -14.13
CA ASN A 80 -32.44 26.49 -13.20
C ASN A 80 -31.98 25.22 -13.92
N VAL A 81 -30.68 24.93 -13.86
CA VAL A 81 -30.06 23.74 -14.46
C VAL A 81 -29.08 23.11 -13.48
N ILE A 82 -28.76 21.84 -13.72
CA ILE A 82 -27.71 21.11 -13.00
C ILE A 82 -26.63 20.77 -14.01
N LEU A 83 -25.44 21.33 -13.82
CA LEU A 83 -24.26 20.97 -14.60
C LEU A 83 -23.80 19.57 -14.19
N GLY A 84 -23.54 18.74 -15.20
CA GLY A 84 -23.18 17.33 -15.04
C GLY A 84 -21.71 17.11 -14.79
N THR A 85 -21.33 15.84 -14.66
CA THR A 85 -19.96 15.44 -14.32
C THR A 85 -18.99 15.57 -15.49
N THR A 86 -19.47 15.50 -16.72
CA THR A 86 -18.67 15.55 -17.95
C THR A 86 -19.28 16.48 -18.99
N ASP A 87 -18.43 17.18 -19.75
CA ASP A 87 -18.88 17.97 -20.91
C ASP A 87 -19.05 17.12 -22.18
N THR A 88 -19.32 17.77 -23.32
CA THR A 88 -19.43 17.11 -24.63
C THR A 88 -18.11 16.52 -25.15
N GLU A 89 -16.97 16.93 -24.58
CA GLU A 89 -15.62 16.47 -24.95
C GLU A 89 -15.09 15.41 -23.97
N GLY A 90 -15.89 15.00 -22.96
CA GLY A 90 -15.50 14.02 -21.96
C GLY A 90 -14.64 14.57 -20.81
N ARG A 91 -14.46 15.89 -20.71
CA ARG A 91 -13.69 16.52 -19.62
C ARG A 91 -14.44 16.48 -18.30
N SER A 92 -13.73 16.21 -17.22
CA SER A 92 -14.28 16.14 -15.86
C SER A 92 -14.54 17.52 -15.26
N ILE A 93 -15.73 17.74 -14.71
CA ILE A 93 -16.05 18.98 -13.99
C ILE A 93 -15.22 19.11 -12.70
N THR A 94 -14.87 17.99 -12.07
CA THR A 94 -14.04 17.98 -10.85
C THR A 94 -12.64 18.48 -11.14
N GLU A 95 -12.03 18.01 -12.24
CA GLU A 95 -10.73 18.49 -12.70
C GLU A 95 -10.79 19.96 -13.09
N ALA A 96 -11.89 20.38 -13.73
CA ALA A 96 -12.12 21.77 -14.06
C ALA A 96 -12.03 22.64 -12.79
N PHE A 97 -12.68 22.29 -11.67
CA PHE A 97 -12.60 23.06 -10.42
C PHE A 97 -11.30 22.88 -9.60
N GLY A 98 -10.34 22.10 -10.08
CA GLY A 98 -9.06 21.87 -9.37
C GLY A 98 -8.07 23.05 -9.40
N GLY A 99 -8.25 24.02 -10.30
CA GLY A 99 -7.36 25.18 -10.42
C GLY A 99 -7.93 26.49 -9.85
N LYS A 100 -7.10 27.54 -9.85
CA LYS A 100 -7.44 28.88 -9.33
C LYS A 100 -8.32 29.64 -10.31
N ASP A 101 -9.30 30.39 -9.79
CA ASP A 101 -10.26 31.23 -10.52
C ASP A 101 -11.03 30.51 -11.63
N ARG A 102 -12.36 30.48 -11.52
CA ARG A 102 -13.22 29.88 -12.54
C ARG A 102 -14.30 30.83 -12.97
N TYR A 103 -14.49 30.92 -14.28
CA TYR A 103 -15.49 31.79 -14.90
C TYR A 103 -16.45 30.96 -15.72
N ILE A 104 -17.75 31.17 -15.53
CA ILE A 104 -18.79 30.53 -16.34
C ILE A 104 -19.15 31.44 -17.51
N GLY A 105 -19.02 30.91 -18.71
CA GLY A 105 -19.54 31.47 -19.94
C GLY A 105 -20.88 30.81 -20.29
N ILE A 106 -21.81 31.64 -20.78
CA ILE A 106 -23.17 31.22 -21.12
C ILE A 106 -23.45 31.68 -22.53
N LYS A 107 -23.93 30.75 -23.37
CA LYS A 107 -24.45 31.05 -24.70
C LYS A 107 -25.91 30.65 -24.76
N VAL A 108 -26.74 31.54 -25.28
CA VAL A 108 -28.20 31.35 -25.42
C VAL A 108 -28.53 31.24 -26.89
N ASP A 109 -29.29 30.21 -27.25
CA ASP A 109 -29.59 29.83 -28.64
C ASP A 109 -28.30 29.80 -29.48
N ASP A 110 -28.29 30.46 -30.64
CA ASP A 110 -27.11 30.59 -31.50
C ASP A 110 -26.46 31.98 -31.40
N GLY A 111 -26.72 32.70 -30.31
CA GLY A 111 -26.17 34.03 -30.05
C GLY A 111 -24.69 34.04 -29.68
N ALA A 112 -24.13 35.23 -29.47
CA ALA A 112 -22.79 35.38 -28.90
C ALA A 112 -22.77 34.93 -27.43
N GLU A 113 -21.61 34.47 -26.95
CA GLU A 113 -21.40 34.20 -25.52
C GLU A 113 -21.57 35.49 -24.71
N LEU A 114 -22.30 35.42 -23.60
CA LEU A 114 -22.55 36.56 -22.73
C LEU A 114 -21.25 37.02 -22.07
N ALA A 115 -20.99 38.33 -22.13
CA ALA A 115 -19.80 38.96 -21.59
C ALA A 115 -20.19 40.15 -20.66
N PRO A 116 -19.45 40.40 -19.56
CA PRO A 116 -18.32 39.61 -19.06
C PRO A 116 -18.77 38.26 -18.46
N ARG A 117 -17.88 37.26 -18.49
CA ARG A 117 -18.14 35.95 -17.86
C ARG A 117 -18.24 36.12 -16.34
N GLN A 118 -19.11 35.35 -15.71
CA GLN A 118 -19.32 35.43 -14.27
C GLN A 118 -18.31 34.55 -13.53
N GLN A 119 -17.62 35.07 -12.51
CA GLN A 119 -16.75 34.27 -11.66
C GLN A 119 -17.58 33.37 -10.74
N ILE A 120 -17.19 32.09 -10.64
CA ILE A 120 -17.67 31.15 -9.64
C ILE A 120 -16.79 31.27 -8.41
N LEU A 121 -17.42 31.47 -7.26
CA LEU A 121 -16.75 31.58 -5.97
C LEU A 121 -17.03 30.34 -5.10
N SER A 122 -16.17 30.12 -4.12
CA SER A 122 -16.35 29.06 -3.14
C SER A 122 -17.60 29.30 -2.28
N ALA A 123 -18.32 28.22 -1.96
CA ALA A 123 -19.37 28.27 -0.94
C ALA A 123 -18.76 28.54 0.45
N PRO A 124 -19.42 29.29 1.36
CA PRO A 124 -18.86 29.62 2.67
C PRO A 124 -18.36 28.41 3.47
N PHE A 125 -19.11 27.30 3.49
CA PHE A 125 -18.68 26.06 4.14
C PHE A 125 -17.52 25.35 3.42
N ALA A 126 -17.38 25.52 2.10
CA ALA A 126 -16.28 24.97 1.33
C ALA A 126 -14.96 25.72 1.56
N ILE A 127 -15.01 27.01 1.95
CA ILE A 127 -13.81 27.78 2.33
C ILE A 127 -13.10 27.11 3.53
N ALA A 128 -13.87 26.61 4.51
CA ALA A 128 -13.31 25.88 5.64
C ALA A 128 -12.69 24.53 5.21
N ALA A 129 -13.26 23.86 4.21
CA ALA A 129 -12.75 22.58 3.72
C ALA A 129 -11.40 22.70 2.98
N GLY A 130 -11.18 23.80 2.25
CA GLY A 130 -9.89 24.09 1.59
C GLY A 130 -8.76 24.45 2.55
N THR A 131 -9.08 24.58 3.85
CA THR A 131 -8.12 24.95 4.88
C THR A 131 -8.14 23.91 6.00
N VAL A 132 -7.44 22.79 5.81
CA VAL A 132 -6.82 22.16 6.99
C VAL A 132 -5.80 23.19 7.46
N GLN A 133 -6.18 24.07 8.39
CA GLN A 133 -5.39 25.22 8.89
C GLN A 133 -4.19 24.75 9.70
N GLY A 134 -3.27 24.11 9.01
CA GLY A 134 -1.96 23.72 9.43
C GLY A 134 -1.30 23.15 8.19
N ARG A 135 -0.26 23.82 7.70
CA ARG A 135 0.71 23.32 6.69
C ARG A 135 1.38 21.98 7.04
N ASN A 136 0.83 21.28 8.03
CA ASN A 136 1.33 20.09 8.65
C ASN A 136 0.69 18.83 8.07
N LEU A 137 -0.30 18.91 7.18
CA LEU A 137 -0.78 17.72 6.45
C LEU A 137 -0.95 18.07 4.98
N TYR A 138 -0.20 17.37 4.14
CA TYR A 138 -0.22 17.44 2.70
C TYR A 138 -0.48 16.03 2.16
N VAL A 139 -1.37 15.90 1.19
CA VAL A 139 -1.54 14.67 0.43
C VAL A 139 -1.20 15.02 -1.01
N ASP A 140 -0.16 14.38 -1.54
CA ASP A 140 0.21 14.53 -2.93
C ASP A 140 -0.88 13.91 -3.82
N PRO A 141 -1.58 14.71 -4.65
CA PRO A 141 -2.64 14.20 -5.51
C PRO A 141 -2.13 13.24 -6.59
N GLU A 142 -0.84 13.28 -6.95
CA GLU A 142 -0.28 12.42 -7.99
C GLU A 142 0.17 11.07 -7.44
N SER A 143 0.95 11.07 -6.36
CA SER A 143 1.52 9.83 -5.78
C SER A 143 0.67 9.22 -4.65
N GLY A 144 -0.28 9.97 -4.11
CA GLY A 144 -1.03 9.63 -2.90
C GLY A 144 -0.18 9.64 -1.62
N ASN A 145 1.07 10.13 -1.69
CA ASN A 145 1.96 10.20 -0.54
C ASN A 145 1.48 11.27 0.45
N VAL A 146 1.65 10.99 1.74
CA VAL A 146 1.23 11.89 2.82
C VAL A 146 2.47 12.57 3.42
N GLY A 147 2.53 13.89 3.33
CA GLY A 147 3.54 14.73 3.96
C GLY A 147 3.01 15.41 5.22
N ILE A 148 3.77 15.38 6.31
CA ILE A 148 3.52 16.18 7.51
C ILE A 148 4.68 17.14 7.71
N GLY A 149 4.45 18.44 7.55
CA GLY A 149 5.50 19.46 7.59
C GLY A 149 6.34 19.56 6.31
N THR A 150 5.96 18.81 5.27
CA THR A 150 6.53 18.86 3.91
C THR A 150 5.41 18.83 2.87
N THR A 151 5.63 19.45 1.72
CA THR A 151 4.73 19.40 0.55
C THR A 151 5.31 18.57 -0.60
N ASN A 152 6.45 17.92 -0.40
CA ASN A 152 7.07 17.05 -1.39
C ASN A 152 7.57 15.77 -0.72
N PRO A 153 6.66 14.88 -0.27
CA PRO A 153 7.02 13.66 0.42
C PRO A 153 7.74 12.68 -0.53
N GLY A 154 8.97 12.29 -0.18
CA GLY A 154 9.77 11.29 -0.90
C GLY A 154 9.36 9.84 -0.61
N GLU A 155 8.57 9.62 0.44
CA GLU A 155 8.07 8.32 0.88
C GLU A 155 6.55 8.33 1.02
N LYS A 156 5.93 7.15 1.15
CA LYS A 156 4.46 7.02 1.32
C LYS A 156 3.91 7.83 2.50
N LEU A 157 4.69 7.92 3.58
CA LEU A 157 4.45 8.82 4.70
C LEU A 157 5.77 9.49 5.08
N GLU A 158 5.86 10.80 4.93
CA GLU A 158 7.01 11.60 5.37
C GLU A 158 6.56 12.59 6.43
N VAL A 159 7.28 12.62 7.56
CA VAL A 159 7.02 13.57 8.65
C VAL A 159 8.30 14.34 8.95
N VAL A 160 8.32 15.63 8.63
CA VAL A 160 9.39 16.55 9.01
C VAL A 160 9.07 17.12 10.39
N GLY A 161 9.48 16.39 11.43
CA GLY A 161 9.25 16.78 12.82
C GLY A 161 9.39 15.63 13.82
N LYS A 162 9.01 15.88 15.08
CA LYS A 162 8.96 14.82 16.10
C LYS A 162 7.69 14.01 15.96
N ILE A 163 7.82 12.68 15.91
CA ILE A 163 6.70 11.74 15.93
C ILE A 163 6.57 11.17 17.34
N LYS A 164 5.36 11.21 17.92
CA LYS A 164 4.99 10.41 19.09
C LYS A 164 4.09 9.28 18.62
N ALA A 165 4.62 8.06 18.59
CA ALA A 165 3.86 6.87 18.26
C ALA A 165 3.93 5.86 19.41
N SER A 166 2.80 5.24 19.75
CA SER A 166 2.71 4.11 20.67
C SER A 166 2.34 2.89 19.82
N ASN A 167 3.17 1.84 19.81
CA ASN A 167 2.96 0.57 19.09
C ASN A 167 3.53 0.44 17.66
N LEU A 168 4.57 1.20 17.30
CA LEU A 168 5.42 0.76 16.20
C LEU A 168 6.26 -0.42 16.69
N GLY A 169 6.13 -1.59 16.07
CA GLY A 169 7.01 -2.73 16.36
C GLY A 169 8.45 -2.30 16.17
N LYS A 170 9.23 -2.29 17.25
CA LYS A 170 10.63 -1.85 17.24
C LYS A 170 11.54 -3.05 17.49
N VAL A 171 12.62 -3.17 16.71
CA VAL A 171 13.74 -4.05 17.07
C VAL A 171 14.41 -3.43 18.30
N LEU A 172 14.27 -4.10 19.45
CA LEU A 172 14.80 -3.62 20.72
C LEU A 172 16.31 -3.87 20.82
N GLN A 173 16.75 -5.04 20.37
CA GLN A 173 18.13 -5.49 20.48
C GLN A 173 18.46 -6.44 19.33
N VAL A 174 19.72 -6.42 18.87
CA VAL A 174 20.30 -7.42 17.97
C VAL A 174 21.52 -8.00 18.68
N VAL A 175 21.57 -9.33 18.81
CA VAL A 175 22.72 -10.07 19.38
C VAL A 175 23.24 -11.01 18.30
N HIS A 176 24.56 -11.08 18.14
CA HIS A 176 25.22 -11.92 17.15
C HIS A 176 26.43 -12.61 17.76
N SER A 177 26.60 -13.89 17.46
CA SER A 177 27.75 -14.70 17.84
C SER A 177 28.12 -15.63 16.70
N GLN A 178 29.41 -15.94 16.56
CA GLN A 178 29.95 -16.80 15.52
C GLN A 178 31.14 -17.60 16.08
N SER A 179 31.28 -18.84 15.62
CA SER A 179 32.47 -19.67 15.83
C SER A 179 33.01 -20.11 14.47
N ASN A 180 34.34 -20.12 14.33
CA ASN A 180 35.04 -20.62 13.14
C ASN A 180 35.89 -21.85 13.47
N GLU A 181 35.77 -22.39 14.69
CA GLU A 181 36.49 -23.58 15.13
C GLU A 181 35.72 -24.83 14.71
N PHE A 182 36.43 -25.84 14.18
CA PHE A 182 35.84 -27.13 13.87
C PHE A 182 35.64 -27.93 15.16
N VAL A 183 34.44 -28.48 15.33
CA VAL A 183 34.09 -29.37 16.45
C VAL A 183 33.76 -30.74 15.87
N SER A 184 34.46 -31.77 16.33
CA SER A 184 34.19 -33.19 16.02
C SER A 184 33.69 -33.89 17.27
N SER A 185 32.65 -34.71 17.16
CA SER A 185 32.06 -35.44 18.28
C SER A 185 31.40 -36.74 17.82
N ASP A 186 31.50 -37.78 18.63
CA ASP A 186 30.75 -39.04 18.45
C ASP A 186 29.39 -39.02 19.21
N GLN A 187 29.11 -37.93 19.94
CA GLN A 187 27.80 -37.70 20.56
C GLN A 187 26.81 -37.25 19.48
N ALA A 188 25.83 -38.09 19.17
CA ALA A 188 24.81 -37.83 18.17
C ALA A 188 23.47 -37.46 18.83
N ILE A 189 22.67 -36.68 18.11
CA ILE A 189 21.22 -36.61 18.36
C ILE A 189 20.59 -37.86 17.73
N PRO A 190 19.86 -38.70 18.48
CA PRO A 190 19.29 -39.94 17.96
C PRO A 190 18.35 -39.71 16.78
N TRP A 191 18.40 -40.62 15.80
CA TRP A 191 17.43 -40.64 14.70
C TRP A 191 16.18 -41.42 15.12
N ASP A 192 15.36 -40.78 15.96
CA ASP A 192 14.11 -41.34 16.43
C ASP A 192 12.97 -40.32 16.42
N ASP A 193 11.78 -40.78 16.83
CA ASP A 193 10.55 -39.96 16.85
C ASP A 193 10.42 -39.13 18.15
N THR A 194 11.49 -38.97 18.93
CA THR A 194 11.49 -38.12 20.11
C THR A 194 11.93 -36.70 19.76
N ILE A 195 11.47 -35.71 20.53
CA ILE A 195 11.94 -34.33 20.36
C ILE A 195 13.39 -34.30 20.83
N PRO A 196 14.35 -33.79 20.03
CA PRO A 196 15.75 -33.71 20.44
C PRO A 196 15.90 -33.04 21.79
N GLN A 197 16.74 -33.62 22.65
CA GLN A 197 16.98 -33.13 23.99
C GLN A 197 18.35 -32.44 24.10
N GLN A 198 18.49 -31.44 24.98
CA GLN A 198 19.75 -30.68 25.14
C GLN A 198 20.94 -31.55 25.60
N THR A 199 20.68 -32.75 26.10
CA THR A 199 21.71 -33.74 26.49
C THR A 199 22.15 -34.64 25.34
N GLU A 200 21.52 -34.49 24.18
CA GLU A 200 21.82 -35.23 22.96
C GLU A 200 22.66 -34.36 22.02
N GLY A 201 23.66 -34.96 21.38
CA GLY A 201 24.61 -34.21 20.55
C GLY A 201 25.68 -33.46 21.35
N ILE A 202 26.23 -32.41 20.72
CA ILE A 202 27.23 -31.53 21.32
C ILE A 202 26.84 -30.06 21.12
N GLU A 203 27.08 -29.24 22.16
CA GLU A 203 26.89 -27.81 22.08
C GLU A 203 28.00 -27.17 21.21
N VAL A 204 27.60 -26.55 20.10
CA VAL A 204 28.53 -25.92 19.14
C VAL A 204 28.60 -24.40 19.27
N LEU A 205 27.56 -23.77 19.81
CA LEU A 205 27.52 -22.33 20.04
C LEU A 205 26.45 -21.99 21.08
N THR A 206 26.83 -21.21 22.10
CA THR A 206 25.90 -20.62 23.06
C THR A 206 25.95 -19.11 23.01
N VAL A 207 24.76 -18.50 23.06
CA VAL A 207 24.59 -17.05 23.03
C VAL A 207 23.70 -16.62 24.17
N THR A 208 24.26 -15.87 25.12
CA THR A 208 23.46 -15.26 26.18
C THR A 208 22.70 -14.05 25.64
N ILE A 209 21.37 -14.16 25.58
CA ILE A 209 20.48 -13.04 25.25
C ILE A 209 19.83 -12.58 26.56
N THR A 210 20.02 -11.30 26.94
CA THR A 210 19.29 -10.69 28.05
C THR A 210 18.14 -9.86 27.49
N PRO A 211 16.88 -10.31 27.58
CA PRO A 211 15.75 -9.55 27.03
C PRO A 211 15.62 -8.20 27.74
N GLU A 212 15.52 -7.11 26.97
CA GLU A 212 15.21 -5.78 27.52
C GLU A 212 13.77 -5.68 28.08
N ASN A 213 12.88 -6.61 27.69
CA ASN A 213 11.49 -6.66 28.12
C ASN A 213 10.99 -8.11 28.18
N ALA A 214 10.20 -8.45 29.19
CA ALA A 214 9.60 -9.78 29.35
C ALA A 214 8.60 -10.15 28.23
N SER A 215 8.08 -9.17 27.50
CA SER A 215 7.20 -9.37 26.34
C SER A 215 7.94 -9.36 24.99
N SER A 216 9.28 -9.28 25.00
CA SER A 216 10.07 -9.33 23.78
C SER A 216 9.86 -10.66 23.06
N LYS A 217 9.57 -10.58 21.76
CA LYS A 217 9.64 -11.75 20.86
C LYS A 217 11.03 -11.84 20.29
N LEU A 218 11.61 -13.02 20.30
CA LEU A 218 12.89 -13.29 19.66
C LEU A 218 12.67 -13.79 18.24
N LEU A 219 13.46 -13.24 17.31
CA LEU A 219 13.71 -13.82 16.00
C LEU A 219 15.14 -14.36 16.04
N VAL A 220 15.28 -15.68 15.98
CA VAL A 220 16.58 -16.36 16.00
C VAL A 220 16.83 -16.95 14.62
N GLU A 221 17.99 -16.60 14.06
CA GLU A 221 18.52 -17.16 12.82
C GLU A 221 19.86 -17.79 13.16
N ALA A 222 19.95 -19.11 12.96
CA ALA A 222 21.16 -19.86 13.18
C ALA A 222 21.68 -20.38 11.84
N CYS A 223 22.98 -20.21 11.62
CA CYS A 223 23.68 -20.77 10.48
C CYS A 223 24.77 -21.70 10.97
N ILE A 224 24.81 -22.92 10.44
CA ILE A 224 25.86 -23.90 10.73
C ILE A 224 26.39 -24.43 9.41
N HIS A 225 27.71 -24.60 9.37
CA HIS A 225 28.40 -25.26 8.28
C HIS A 225 28.94 -26.59 8.78
N THR A 226 28.67 -27.66 8.06
CA THR A 226 29.09 -29.02 8.41
C THR A 226 29.94 -29.63 7.32
N VAL A 227 30.79 -30.57 7.74
CA VAL A 227 31.68 -31.36 6.88
C VAL A 227 31.69 -32.77 7.45
N GLU A 228 31.49 -33.78 6.61
CA GLU A 228 31.48 -35.20 6.98
C GLU A 228 32.77 -35.88 6.50
N GLU A 229 33.35 -36.80 7.29
CA GLU A 229 34.61 -37.49 6.95
C GLU A 229 34.49 -39.00 6.63
N ALA A 230 33.28 -39.58 6.44
CA ALA A 230 33.15 -40.99 6.03
C ALA A 230 31.89 -41.32 5.20
N ASP A 231 32.00 -42.32 4.31
CA ASP A 231 30.95 -42.86 3.41
C ASP A 231 29.86 -43.70 4.12
N THR A 232 29.30 -43.22 5.23
CA THR A 232 28.08 -43.81 5.83
C THR A 232 26.90 -42.86 5.67
N SER A 233 25.68 -43.41 5.62
CA SER A 233 24.45 -42.62 5.54
C SER A 233 24.24 -41.84 6.83
N ASP A 234 24.95 -40.72 6.97
CA ASP A 234 24.94 -39.91 8.17
C ASP A 234 23.98 -38.72 7.97
N HIS A 235 23.17 -38.46 8.99
CA HIS A 235 22.26 -37.32 9.03
C HIS A 235 22.86 -36.28 9.97
N VAL A 236 23.07 -35.06 9.47
CA VAL A 236 23.47 -33.95 10.34
C VAL A 236 22.21 -33.32 10.89
N MET A 237 22.01 -33.43 12.20
CA MET A 237 20.95 -32.74 12.89
C MET A 237 21.50 -31.56 13.68
N VAL A 238 20.84 -30.41 13.51
CA VAL A 238 21.06 -29.20 14.30
C VAL A 238 19.78 -28.91 15.07
N ALA A 239 19.92 -28.63 16.35
CA ALA A 239 18.83 -28.22 17.21
C ALA A 239 19.18 -26.91 17.92
N ILE A 240 18.17 -26.06 18.09
CA ILE A 240 18.26 -24.86 18.93
C ILE A 240 17.55 -25.19 20.24
N PHE A 241 18.24 -24.93 21.34
CA PHE A 241 17.73 -25.12 22.69
C PHE A 241 17.62 -23.78 23.41
N LYS A 242 16.83 -23.77 24.48
CA LYS A 242 16.82 -22.70 25.46
C LYS A 242 17.36 -23.27 26.77
N ASP A 243 18.32 -22.60 27.41
CA ASP A 243 19.13 -23.11 28.54
C ASP A 243 18.36 -23.82 29.70
N SER A 244 17.07 -23.54 29.87
CA SER A 244 16.24 -24.14 30.93
C SER A 244 15.35 -25.30 30.46
N ASP A 245 15.28 -25.54 29.15
CA ASP A 245 14.30 -26.40 28.51
C ASP A 245 15.03 -27.60 27.90
N PHE A 246 14.56 -28.82 28.22
CA PHE A 246 15.20 -30.02 27.68
C PHE A 246 14.92 -30.19 26.19
N ASP A 247 13.73 -29.83 25.72
CA ASP A 247 13.29 -30.05 24.34
C ASP A 247 13.80 -28.94 23.39
N ALA A 248 14.19 -29.33 22.19
CA ALA A 248 14.55 -28.40 21.12
C ALA A 248 13.36 -27.51 20.72
N ILE A 249 13.62 -26.21 20.57
CA ILE A 249 12.63 -25.22 20.11
C ILE A 249 12.53 -25.12 18.58
N ALA A 250 13.59 -25.56 17.89
CA ALA A 250 13.65 -25.68 16.45
C ALA A 250 14.74 -26.67 16.07
N THR A 251 14.51 -27.45 15.02
CA THR A 251 15.47 -28.42 14.51
C THR A 251 15.58 -28.28 13.00
N ALA A 252 16.77 -28.55 12.49
CA ALA A 252 17.05 -28.65 11.07
C ALA A 252 17.85 -29.93 10.84
N VAL A 253 17.53 -30.63 9.77
CA VAL A 253 18.26 -31.82 9.35
C VAL A 253 18.78 -31.60 7.94
N GLU A 254 20.04 -31.91 7.74
CA GLU A 254 20.62 -32.09 6.42
C GLU A 254 20.78 -33.60 6.15
N GLU A 255 20.16 -34.06 5.06
CA GLU A 255 20.24 -35.44 4.59
C GLU A 255 21.09 -35.47 3.32
N GLN A 256 22.22 -36.19 3.34
CA GLN A 256 23.08 -36.37 2.17
C GLN A 256 22.97 -37.80 1.62
N TYR A 257 22.34 -37.93 0.44
CA TYR A 257 22.18 -39.21 -0.26
C TYR A 257 23.29 -39.42 -1.30
N GLY A 258 24.47 -39.85 -0.87
CA GLY A 258 25.58 -40.23 -1.77
C GLY A 258 26.11 -39.09 -2.67
N PRO A 259 26.96 -39.38 -3.68
CA PRO A 259 27.72 -38.36 -4.42
C PRO A 259 26.89 -37.45 -5.35
N TYR A 260 25.55 -37.51 -5.32
CA TYR A 260 24.67 -36.71 -6.17
C TYR A 260 23.50 -36.11 -5.35
N ASN A 261 23.65 -34.82 -5.04
CA ASN A 261 22.64 -33.79 -4.73
C ASN A 261 21.33 -34.19 -4.00
N SER A 262 21.19 -33.76 -2.75
CA SER A 262 19.90 -33.68 -2.04
C SER A 262 19.08 -32.44 -2.45
N TRP A 263 17.80 -32.65 -2.73
CA TRP A 263 16.78 -31.62 -2.99
C TRP A 263 15.80 -31.56 -1.82
N GLY A 264 15.77 -30.42 -1.12
CA GLY A 264 14.81 -30.06 -0.05
C GLY A 264 15.39 -30.28 1.35
N SER A 265 15.74 -29.27 2.14
CA SER A 265 14.84 -28.21 2.59
C SER A 265 15.56 -26.87 2.85
N ASN A 266 15.20 -25.85 2.07
CA ASN A 266 15.46 -24.40 2.23
C ASN A 266 16.75 -23.95 2.95
N CYS A 267 17.90 -23.96 2.26
CA CYS A 267 19.03 -23.09 2.59
C CYS A 267 19.72 -22.63 1.29
N HIS A 268 19.34 -21.46 0.76
CA HIS A 268 20.00 -20.84 -0.39
C HIS A 268 21.18 -19.97 0.06
N CYS A 269 22.40 -20.41 -0.23
CA CYS A 269 23.48 -19.62 -0.84
C CYS A 269 24.70 -20.54 -1.00
N LYS A 270 25.20 -20.72 -2.23
CA LYS A 270 26.27 -21.69 -2.56
C LYS A 270 27.63 -20.99 -2.72
N PRO A 271 28.68 -21.39 -1.99
CA PRO A 271 30.08 -21.30 -2.42
C PRO A 271 30.75 -22.71 -2.48
N PRO A 272 32.01 -22.87 -2.94
CA PRO A 272 32.52 -24.10 -3.58
C PRO A 272 33.04 -25.18 -2.58
N PRO A 273 33.62 -26.28 -3.10
CA PRO A 273 32.94 -27.52 -3.46
C PRO A 273 32.63 -28.48 -2.30
N TYR A 274 32.93 -28.14 -1.03
CA TYR A 274 32.75 -29.06 0.12
C TYR A 274 32.26 -28.37 1.41
N THR A 275 31.64 -27.21 1.30
CA THR A 275 31.05 -26.49 2.44
C THR A 275 29.55 -26.39 2.23
N TYR A 276 28.76 -27.08 3.05
CA TYR A 276 27.32 -26.98 3.07
C TYR A 276 26.93 -25.93 4.12
N SER A 277 26.10 -24.96 3.74
CA SER A 277 25.69 -23.86 4.63
C SER A 277 24.17 -23.87 4.78
N GLY A 278 23.70 -24.21 5.98
CA GLY A 278 22.28 -24.19 6.33
C GLY A 278 21.89 -22.95 7.13
N ASN A 279 20.87 -22.19 6.70
CA ASN A 279 20.19 -21.16 7.52
C ASN A 279 18.84 -21.70 7.98
N PHE A 280 18.61 -21.85 9.29
CA PHE A 280 17.29 -22.21 9.82
C PHE A 280 16.72 -21.10 10.71
N ARG A 281 15.40 -20.87 10.61
CA ARG A 281 14.67 -19.78 11.30
C ARG A 281 13.63 -20.34 12.25
N SER A 282 13.74 -20.03 13.54
CA SER A 282 12.63 -20.19 14.47
C SER A 282 11.82 -18.88 14.52
N HIS A 283 10.54 -18.92 14.16
CA HIS A 283 9.66 -17.77 14.32
C HIS A 283 8.99 -17.82 15.69
N SER A 284 9.29 -16.81 16.51
CA SER A 284 8.69 -16.51 17.82
C SER A 284 8.94 -17.53 18.93
N VAL A 285 10.06 -17.35 19.64
CA VAL A 285 10.23 -17.89 21.00
C VAL A 285 9.71 -16.83 21.97
N GLN A 286 8.65 -17.16 22.72
CA GLN A 286 8.12 -16.30 23.78
C GLN A 286 8.92 -16.60 25.06
N THR A 287 9.58 -15.60 25.63
CA THR A 287 10.35 -15.80 26.87
C THR A 287 9.40 -16.00 28.05
N PRO A 288 9.64 -16.97 28.97
CA PRO A 288 8.82 -17.09 30.16
C PRO A 288 9.08 -15.90 31.09
N GLY A 289 7.99 -15.32 31.59
CA GLY A 289 8.03 -14.21 32.54
C GLY A 289 8.79 -14.58 33.81
N ARG A 290 9.61 -13.65 34.29
CA ARG A 290 10.20 -13.71 35.64
C ARG A 290 9.06 -13.73 36.67
N ALA A 291 9.04 -14.73 37.54
CA ALA A 291 8.39 -14.62 38.84
C ALA A 291 9.23 -13.72 39.76
#